data_AF-A0A336IX60-F1
#
_entry.id   AF-A0A336IX60-F1
#
_cell.length_a   1.000
_cell.length_b   1.000
_cell.length_c   1.000
_cell.angle_alpha   90.00
_cell.angle_beta   90.00
_cell.angle_gamma   90.00
#
_symmetry.space_group_name_H-M   'P 1'
#
loop_
_entity.id
_entity.type
_entity.pdbx_description
1 polymer ?
#
loop_
_entity_poly.entity_id
_entity_poly.type
_entity_poly.pdbx_seq_one_letter_code
_entity_poly.pdbx_strand_id
1 'polypeptide(L)'
;MLWQSQRHEAYREALTWLGEQGLSYYCTCTRARIHAVGGIYDGHCRDLGLGAENAALRLRQTRPVLQFSDRLRGTLIANEPLAREDFIIHRRDGLFAYNLAVVVDDHFQGITEIVRGADLIEPTVRQISLYQHFGWQAPDYLHLPLALNGDGNKLSKQNHAPALPEGDPRPEIVRALRFLNQAIPEEWQALSIDDLLAQAVANWQPAKIEHSQMAPAEL
;
A
#
# COMPACT_ATOMS: atom_id res chain seq x y z
N MET A 1 13.46 -0.18 -15.06
CA MET A 1 12.22 0.43 -14.54
C MET A 1 11.05 -0.44 -14.91
N LEU A 2 10.11 -0.68 -13.99
CA LEU A 2 8.89 -1.45 -14.22
C LEU A 2 7.72 -0.48 -14.42
N TRP A 3 6.82 -0.78 -15.36
CA TRP A 3 5.61 0.00 -15.62
C TRP A 3 4.39 -0.92 -15.50
N GLN A 4 3.48 -0.63 -14.57
CA GLN A 4 2.29 -1.49 -14.33
C GLN A 4 1.36 -1.59 -15.56
N SER A 5 1.35 -0.56 -16.41
CA SER A 5 0.64 -0.57 -17.70
C SER A 5 1.15 -1.65 -18.67
N GLN A 6 2.37 -2.15 -18.46
CA GLN A 6 2.99 -3.22 -19.26
C GLN A 6 2.90 -4.59 -18.56
N ARG A 7 2.19 -4.70 -17.43
CA ARG A 7 2.15 -5.90 -16.57
C ARG A 7 0.82 -6.62 -16.55
N HIS A 8 -0.12 -6.21 -17.41
CA HIS A 8 -1.47 -6.79 -17.48
C HIS A 8 -1.47 -8.31 -17.72
N GLU A 9 -0.48 -8.85 -18.46
CA GLU A 9 -0.35 -10.29 -18.66
C GLU A 9 -0.02 -11.03 -17.36
N ALA A 10 0.98 -10.58 -16.61
CA ALA A 10 1.32 -11.17 -15.32
C ALA A 10 0.15 -11.12 -14.32
N TYR A 11 -0.64 -10.04 -14.34
CA TYR A 11 -1.84 -9.95 -13.50
C TYR A 11 -2.92 -10.94 -13.94
N ARG A 12 -3.10 -11.17 -15.25
CA ARG A 12 -4.00 -12.21 -15.77
C ARG A 12 -3.53 -13.61 -15.38
N GLU A 13 -2.25 -13.91 -15.51
CA GLU A 13 -1.67 -15.20 -15.10
C GLU A 13 -1.93 -15.47 -13.61
N ALA A 14 -1.70 -14.47 -12.75
CA ALA A 14 -1.97 -14.58 -11.32
C ALA A 14 -3.46 -14.83 -11.02
N LEU A 15 -4.38 -14.16 -11.73
CA LEU A 15 -5.82 -14.39 -11.60
C LEU A 15 -6.24 -15.78 -12.08
N THR A 16 -5.70 -16.24 -13.23
CA THR A 16 -5.94 -17.58 -13.76
C THR A 16 -5.52 -18.63 -12.75
N TRP A 17 -4.31 -18.51 -12.20
CA TRP A 17 -3.80 -19.42 -11.18
C TRP A 17 -4.72 -19.45 -9.95
N LEU A 18 -5.13 -18.29 -9.41
CA LEU A 18 -6.07 -18.24 -8.29
C LEU A 18 -7.41 -18.92 -8.61
N GLY A 19 -7.91 -18.78 -9.84
CA GLY A 19 -9.12 -19.46 -10.31
C GLY A 19 -8.95 -20.99 -10.34
N GLU A 20 -7.85 -21.47 -10.93
CA GLU A 20 -7.53 -22.91 -11.02
C GLU A 20 -7.36 -23.57 -9.65
N GLN A 21 -6.83 -22.83 -8.66
CA GLN A 21 -6.71 -23.29 -7.28
C GLN A 21 -8.03 -23.19 -6.47
N GLY A 22 -9.12 -22.68 -7.07
CA GLY A 22 -10.39 -22.45 -6.36
C GLY A 22 -10.32 -21.32 -5.32
N LEU A 23 -9.31 -20.45 -5.42
CA LEU A 23 -9.04 -19.34 -4.51
C LEU A 23 -9.68 -18.01 -4.96
N SER A 24 -10.45 -18.02 -6.03
CA SER A 24 -11.24 -16.86 -6.45
C SER A 24 -12.60 -17.27 -7.02
N TYR A 25 -13.53 -16.33 -7.08
CA TYR A 25 -14.84 -16.53 -7.68
C TYR A 25 -15.41 -15.22 -8.23
N TYR A 26 -16.35 -15.35 -9.16
CA TYR A 26 -17.01 -14.23 -9.81
C TYR A 26 -18.15 -13.65 -8.96
N CYS A 27 -18.27 -12.32 -8.96
CA CYS A 27 -19.23 -11.57 -8.18
C CYS A 27 -20.01 -10.57 -9.05
N THR A 28 -21.33 -10.77 -9.13
CA THR A 28 -22.26 -9.89 -9.87
C THR A 28 -23.01 -8.90 -8.98
N CYS A 29 -22.72 -8.85 -7.67
CA CYS A 29 -23.33 -7.89 -6.75
C CYS A 29 -23.09 -6.43 -7.13
N THR A 30 -24.11 -5.58 -7.02
CA THR A 30 -23.99 -4.13 -7.27
C THR A 30 -23.39 -3.40 -6.07
N ARG A 31 -22.81 -2.21 -6.29
CA ARG A 31 -22.34 -1.33 -5.19
C ARG A 31 -23.47 -0.99 -4.21
N ALA A 32 -24.69 -0.78 -4.72
CA ALA A 32 -25.88 -0.52 -3.90
C ALA A 32 -26.17 -1.69 -2.94
N ARG A 33 -26.04 -2.94 -3.39
CA ARG A 33 -26.18 -4.11 -2.52
C ARG A 33 -25.10 -4.12 -1.43
N ILE A 34 -23.85 -3.85 -1.78
CA ILE A 34 -22.74 -3.85 -0.81
C ILE A 34 -22.98 -2.78 0.26
N HIS A 35 -23.43 -1.59 -0.13
CA HIS A 35 -23.77 -0.53 0.81
C HIS A 35 -24.94 -0.92 1.73
N ALA A 36 -25.97 -1.59 1.21
CA ALA A 36 -27.13 -2.01 1.99
C ALA A 36 -26.79 -3.03 3.10
N VAL A 37 -25.69 -3.78 2.96
CA VAL A 37 -25.21 -4.73 3.98
C VAL A 37 -24.12 -4.15 4.88
N GLY A 38 -23.90 -2.82 4.86
CA GLY A 38 -22.94 -2.14 5.73
C GLY A 38 -21.58 -1.86 5.09
N GLY A 39 -21.45 -1.99 3.77
CA GLY A 39 -20.25 -1.60 3.01
C GLY A 39 -19.18 -2.68 2.90
N ILE A 40 -19.31 -3.79 3.64
CA ILE A 40 -18.40 -4.94 3.59
C ILE A 40 -19.11 -6.10 2.93
N TYR A 41 -18.43 -6.77 2.00
CA TYR A 41 -19.02 -7.92 1.31
C TYR A 41 -19.31 -9.10 2.24
N ASP A 42 -20.47 -9.70 2.05
CA ASP A 42 -21.06 -10.75 2.88
C ASP A 42 -20.85 -12.18 2.32
N GLY A 43 -20.03 -12.34 1.27
CA GLY A 43 -19.78 -13.66 0.68
C GLY A 43 -20.88 -14.17 -0.26
N HIS A 44 -21.87 -13.36 -0.62
CA HIS A 44 -23.09 -13.80 -1.33
C HIS A 44 -22.88 -14.69 -2.58
N CYS A 45 -21.87 -14.38 -3.40
CA CYS A 45 -21.59 -15.06 -4.66
C CYS A 45 -20.58 -16.21 -4.51
N ARG A 46 -20.07 -16.45 -3.29
CA ARG A 46 -18.92 -17.33 -3.04
C ARG A 46 -19.12 -18.69 -3.66
N ASP A 47 -20.30 -19.28 -3.47
CA ASP A 47 -20.60 -20.65 -3.91
C ASP A 47 -21.67 -20.73 -5.03
N LEU A 48 -21.92 -19.61 -5.73
CA LEU A 48 -22.94 -19.57 -6.79
C LEU A 48 -22.47 -20.06 -8.16
N GLY A 49 -21.17 -20.30 -8.35
CA GLY A 49 -20.63 -20.80 -9.62
C GLY A 49 -20.85 -19.86 -10.81
N LEU A 50 -20.86 -18.54 -10.58
CA LEU A 50 -21.10 -17.53 -11.63
C LEU A 50 -19.96 -17.50 -12.66
N GLY A 51 -20.28 -17.09 -13.88
CA GLY A 51 -19.31 -16.84 -14.94
C GLY A 51 -18.70 -15.44 -14.93
N ALA A 52 -17.77 -15.18 -15.85
CA ALA A 52 -17.04 -13.91 -15.97
C ALA A 52 -17.88 -12.73 -16.49
N GLU A 53 -19.02 -13.01 -17.10
CA GLU A 53 -19.84 -11.99 -17.76
C GLU A 53 -20.32 -10.94 -16.75
N ASN A 54 -19.90 -9.68 -16.99
CA ASN A 54 -20.26 -8.52 -16.17
C ASN A 54 -20.00 -8.70 -14.66
N ALA A 55 -18.94 -9.43 -14.31
CA ALA A 55 -18.59 -9.77 -12.94
C ALA A 55 -17.27 -9.12 -12.50
N ALA A 56 -17.11 -8.90 -11.21
CA ALA A 56 -15.80 -8.70 -10.58
C ALA A 56 -15.24 -10.06 -10.14
N LEU A 57 -13.92 -10.20 -10.01
CA LEU A 57 -13.33 -11.33 -9.27
C LEU A 57 -13.05 -10.92 -7.83
N ARG A 58 -13.44 -11.79 -6.91
CA ARG A 58 -13.10 -11.69 -5.49
C ARG A 58 -12.17 -12.84 -5.09
N LEU A 59 -11.24 -12.55 -4.18
CA LEU A 59 -10.45 -13.57 -3.52
C LEU A 59 -11.37 -14.38 -2.58
N ARG A 60 -11.31 -15.71 -2.64
CA ARG A 60 -11.91 -16.59 -1.64
C ARG A 60 -10.97 -16.65 -0.44
N GLN A 61 -11.25 -15.84 0.57
CA GLN A 61 -10.39 -15.72 1.74
C GLN A 61 -10.56 -16.95 2.64
N THR A 62 -9.44 -17.63 2.94
CA THR A 62 -9.38 -18.85 3.77
C THR A 62 -8.51 -18.70 5.03
N ARG A 63 -7.60 -17.73 5.03
CA ARG A 63 -6.59 -17.47 6.07
C ARG A 63 -6.40 -15.95 6.22
N PRO A 64 -7.42 -15.21 6.72
CA PRO A 64 -7.32 -13.77 6.84
C PRO A 64 -6.27 -13.40 7.89
N VAL A 65 -5.38 -12.49 7.52
CA VAL A 65 -4.41 -11.89 8.44
C VAL A 65 -5.10 -10.78 9.21
N LEU A 66 -5.04 -10.82 10.55
CA LEU A 66 -5.69 -9.82 11.43
C LEU A 66 -4.70 -8.90 12.13
N GLN A 67 -3.41 -9.21 12.05
CA GLN A 67 -2.34 -8.40 12.59
C GLN A 67 -1.06 -8.65 11.81
N PHE A 68 -0.15 -7.68 11.81
CA PHE A 68 1.16 -7.83 11.19
C PHE A 68 2.21 -7.05 11.97
N SER A 69 3.48 -7.41 11.76
CA SER A 69 4.61 -6.70 12.35
C SER A 69 5.05 -5.58 11.41
N ASP A 70 5.13 -4.37 11.94
CA ASP A 70 5.73 -3.21 11.31
C ASP A 70 7.05 -2.88 12.03
N ARG A 71 8.12 -2.70 11.26
CA ARG A 71 9.47 -2.48 11.82
C ARG A 71 9.61 -1.20 12.62
N LEU A 72 8.72 -0.24 12.40
CA LEU A 72 8.72 1.02 13.12
C LEU A 72 7.58 1.02 14.16
N ARG A 73 6.36 0.59 13.82
CA ARG A 73 5.15 0.67 14.69
C ARG A 73 4.96 -0.53 15.62
N GLY A 74 5.75 -1.59 15.47
CA GLY A 74 5.53 -2.85 16.18
C GLY A 74 4.34 -3.61 15.61
N THR A 75 3.65 -4.39 16.45
CA THR A 75 2.49 -5.17 16.01
C THR A 75 1.27 -4.28 15.81
N LEU A 76 0.74 -4.24 14.59
CA LEU A 76 -0.48 -3.53 14.24
C LEU A 76 -1.64 -4.51 14.09
N ILE A 77 -2.79 -4.19 14.70
CA ILE A 77 -4.03 -4.97 14.64
C ILE A 77 -4.97 -4.30 13.64
N ALA A 78 -5.50 -5.08 12.71
CA ALA A 78 -6.37 -4.58 11.66
C ALA A 78 -7.83 -4.47 12.11
N ASN A 79 -8.60 -3.67 11.36
CA ASN A 79 -10.05 -3.76 11.38
C ASN A 79 -10.47 -5.17 10.89
N GLU A 80 -10.98 -5.99 11.80
CA GLU A 80 -11.25 -7.41 11.53
C GLU A 80 -12.30 -7.64 10.43
N PRO A 81 -13.45 -6.95 10.38
CA PRO A 81 -14.40 -7.07 9.28
C PRO A 81 -13.77 -6.79 7.91
N LEU A 82 -12.95 -5.74 7.80
CA LEU A 82 -12.24 -5.39 6.57
C LEU A 82 -11.21 -6.47 6.20
N ALA A 83 -10.44 -6.96 7.17
CA ALA A 83 -9.41 -7.96 6.96
C ALA A 83 -9.96 -9.32 6.51
N ARG A 84 -11.16 -9.68 6.98
CA ARG A 84 -11.84 -10.94 6.64
C ARG A 84 -12.61 -10.93 5.32
N GLU A 85 -12.85 -9.76 4.74
CA GLU A 85 -13.63 -9.65 3.50
C GLU A 85 -12.98 -10.45 2.36
N ASP A 86 -13.81 -11.16 1.59
CA ASP A 86 -13.45 -11.65 0.25
C ASP A 86 -13.30 -10.46 -0.71
N PHE A 87 -12.16 -9.78 -0.66
CA PHE A 87 -11.95 -8.50 -1.35
C PHE A 87 -11.78 -8.66 -2.87
N ILE A 88 -12.06 -7.58 -3.60
CA ILE A 88 -11.94 -7.53 -5.06
C ILE A 88 -10.46 -7.60 -5.48
N ILE A 89 -10.15 -8.50 -6.41
CA ILE A 89 -8.84 -8.65 -7.06
C ILE A 89 -8.87 -8.22 -8.55
N HIS A 90 -10.04 -8.23 -9.18
CA HIS A 90 -10.28 -7.66 -10.50
C HIS A 90 -11.66 -7.02 -10.55
N ARG A 91 -11.71 -5.75 -10.95
CA ARG A 91 -12.94 -4.96 -10.93
C ARG A 91 -13.81 -5.28 -12.14
N ARG A 92 -15.12 -5.09 -11.98
CA ARG A 92 -16.12 -5.28 -13.05
C ARG A 92 -15.85 -4.42 -14.29
N ASP A 93 -15.24 -3.25 -14.12
CA ASP A 93 -14.85 -2.36 -15.22
C ASP A 93 -13.52 -2.75 -15.90
N GLY A 94 -12.97 -3.92 -15.57
CA GLY A 94 -11.79 -4.48 -16.21
C GLY A 94 -10.46 -4.06 -15.58
N LEU A 95 -10.45 -3.16 -14.61
CA LEU A 95 -9.23 -2.72 -13.93
C LEU A 95 -8.76 -3.75 -12.88
N PHE A 96 -7.46 -4.05 -12.89
CA PHE A 96 -6.83 -4.84 -11.84
C PHE A 96 -6.84 -4.08 -10.51
N ALA A 97 -7.14 -4.78 -9.41
CA ALA A 97 -7.16 -4.15 -8.10
C ALA A 97 -5.72 -3.86 -7.63
N TYR A 98 -5.55 -2.75 -6.91
CA TYR A 98 -4.26 -2.36 -6.34
C TYR A 98 -3.61 -3.48 -5.52
N ASN A 99 -4.37 -4.15 -4.64
CA ASN A 99 -3.85 -5.23 -3.80
C ASN A 99 -3.29 -6.41 -4.61
N LEU A 100 -3.87 -6.71 -5.78
CA LEU A 100 -3.34 -7.74 -6.67
C LEU A 100 -2.05 -7.26 -7.33
N ALA A 101 -2.11 -6.09 -7.99
CA ALA A 101 -0.98 -5.57 -8.77
C ALA A 101 0.27 -5.39 -7.91
N VAL A 102 0.14 -4.82 -6.71
CA VAL A 102 1.28 -4.62 -5.79
C VAL A 102 1.90 -5.94 -5.36
N VAL A 103 1.11 -6.93 -4.95
CA VAL A 103 1.64 -8.23 -4.49
C VAL A 103 2.36 -8.98 -5.62
N VAL A 104 1.79 -8.96 -6.84
CA VAL A 104 2.39 -9.62 -8.00
C VAL A 104 3.69 -8.93 -8.42
N ASP A 105 3.72 -7.60 -8.46
CA ASP A 105 4.91 -6.87 -8.89
C ASP A 105 6.02 -6.86 -7.83
N ASP A 106 5.68 -6.70 -6.55
CA ASP A 106 6.66 -6.77 -5.45
C ASP A 106 7.33 -8.16 -5.41
N HIS A 107 6.54 -9.23 -5.55
CA HIS A 107 7.08 -10.58 -5.66
C HIS A 107 7.97 -10.76 -6.89
N PHE A 108 7.51 -10.30 -8.07
CA PHE A 108 8.28 -10.36 -9.31
C PHE A 108 9.63 -9.62 -9.22
N GLN A 109 9.65 -8.48 -8.54
CA GLN A 109 10.87 -7.69 -8.35
C GLN A 109 11.76 -8.19 -7.20
N GLY A 110 11.32 -9.19 -6.44
CA GLY A 110 12.05 -9.71 -5.29
C GLY A 110 12.14 -8.71 -4.14
N ILE A 111 11.11 -7.88 -3.93
CA ILE A 111 11.06 -6.91 -2.84
C ILE A 111 11.04 -7.67 -1.50
N THR A 112 12.00 -7.34 -0.62
CA THR A 112 12.16 -7.96 0.70
C THR A 112 11.60 -7.11 1.83
N GLU A 113 11.52 -5.78 1.64
CA GLU A 113 10.99 -4.84 2.62
C GLU A 113 10.23 -3.71 1.91
N ILE A 114 9.01 -3.43 2.35
CA ILE A 114 8.14 -2.37 1.84
C ILE A 114 8.15 -1.20 2.81
N VAL A 115 8.75 -0.09 2.39
CA VAL A 115 8.75 1.20 3.08
C VAL A 115 7.78 2.15 2.38
N ARG A 116 6.68 2.54 3.04
CA ARG A 116 5.62 3.37 2.43
C ARG A 116 4.87 4.22 3.46
N GLY A 117 3.99 5.11 3.00
CA GLY A 117 3.19 5.98 3.87
C GLY A 117 2.16 5.22 4.73
N ALA A 118 1.89 5.74 5.93
CA ALA A 118 0.96 5.14 6.89
C ALA A 118 -0.51 5.08 6.44
N ASP A 119 -0.88 5.75 5.35
CA ASP A 119 -2.19 5.60 4.73
C ASP A 119 -2.42 4.23 4.08
N LEU A 120 -1.34 3.47 3.87
CA LEU A 120 -1.39 2.11 3.33
C LEU A 120 -1.29 1.03 4.42
N ILE A 121 -1.43 1.39 5.70
CA ILE A 121 -1.44 0.43 6.82
C ILE A 121 -2.61 -0.56 6.68
N GLU A 122 -3.84 -0.07 6.56
CA GLU A 122 -5.04 -0.92 6.51
C GLU A 122 -5.01 -1.99 5.40
N PRO A 123 -4.65 -1.68 4.13
CA PRO A 123 -4.60 -2.71 3.09
C PRO A 123 -3.48 -3.74 3.28
N THR A 124 -2.50 -3.50 4.16
CA THR A 124 -1.34 -4.39 4.36
C THR A 124 -1.77 -5.82 4.71
N VAL A 125 -2.74 -5.99 5.62
CA VAL A 125 -3.19 -7.34 6.00
C VAL A 125 -3.85 -8.11 4.86
N ARG A 126 -4.53 -7.41 3.94
CA ARG A 126 -5.09 -8.03 2.72
C ARG A 126 -3.99 -8.47 1.76
N GLN A 127 -2.93 -7.67 1.64
CA GLN A 127 -1.78 -8.00 0.81
C GLN A 127 -1.01 -9.19 1.38
N ILE A 128 -0.74 -9.22 2.69
CA ILE A 128 -0.11 -10.39 3.35
C ILE A 128 -1.00 -11.63 3.19
N SER A 129 -2.32 -11.49 3.36
CA SER A 129 -3.24 -12.61 3.11
C SER A 129 -3.12 -13.11 1.67
N LEU A 130 -2.99 -12.21 0.69
CA LEU A 130 -2.83 -12.58 -0.71
C LEU A 130 -1.49 -13.29 -0.99
N TYR A 131 -0.37 -12.81 -0.41
CA TYR A 131 0.92 -13.53 -0.42
C TYR A 131 0.75 -14.98 0.08
N GLN A 132 0.04 -15.17 1.19
CA GLN A 132 -0.22 -16.50 1.74
C GLN A 132 -1.07 -17.39 0.81
N HIS A 133 -2.01 -16.81 0.05
CA HIS A 133 -2.82 -17.56 -0.92
C HIS A 133 -2.01 -17.99 -2.14
N PHE A 134 -1.02 -17.19 -2.55
CA PHE A 134 -0.06 -17.58 -3.59
C PHE A 134 1.01 -18.56 -3.08
N GLY A 135 1.11 -18.79 -1.77
CA GLY A 135 2.20 -19.57 -1.17
C GLY A 135 3.55 -18.84 -1.22
N TRP A 136 3.52 -17.51 -1.33
CA TRP A 136 4.72 -16.66 -1.37
C TRP A 136 5.06 -16.13 0.02
N GLN A 137 6.34 -15.82 0.23
CA GLN A 137 6.79 -15.11 1.42
C GLN A 137 6.43 -13.63 1.31
N ALA A 138 5.69 -13.11 2.29
CA ALA A 138 5.44 -11.68 2.40
C ALA A 138 6.73 -10.93 2.83
N PRO A 139 6.96 -9.70 2.34
CA PRO A 139 8.09 -8.88 2.75
C PRO A 139 7.92 -8.33 4.17
N ASP A 140 9.00 -7.75 4.70
CA ASP A 140 8.93 -6.89 5.88
C ASP A 140 8.19 -5.58 5.55
N TYR A 141 7.63 -4.91 6.55
CA TYR A 141 6.89 -3.66 6.37
C TYR A 141 7.38 -2.55 7.31
N LEU A 142 7.48 -1.33 6.79
CA LEU A 142 7.70 -0.11 7.57
C LEU A 142 6.79 1.00 7.05
N HIS A 143 5.90 1.51 7.91
CA HIS A 143 4.98 2.59 7.55
C HIS A 143 5.42 3.95 8.11
N LEU A 144 5.91 4.81 7.21
CA LEU A 144 6.34 6.18 7.47
C LEU A 144 5.17 7.07 7.94
N PRO A 145 5.43 8.09 8.77
CA PRO A 145 4.41 9.03 9.23
C PRO A 145 3.74 9.79 8.06
N LEU A 146 2.49 10.20 8.27
CA LEU A 146 1.76 11.02 7.30
C LEU A 146 2.15 12.49 7.44
N ALA A 147 2.55 13.11 6.33
CA ALA A 147 2.73 14.55 6.30
C ALA A 147 1.36 15.24 6.35
N LEU A 148 1.18 16.16 7.29
CA LEU A 148 -0.04 16.94 7.47
C LEU A 148 0.21 18.42 7.17
N ASN A 149 -0.83 19.16 6.80
CA ASN A 149 -0.77 20.61 6.67
C ASN A 149 -0.92 21.29 8.05
N GLY A 150 -0.83 22.62 8.09
CA GLY A 150 -1.01 23.42 9.31
C GLY A 150 -2.36 23.24 10.02
N ASP A 151 -3.39 22.75 9.32
CA ASP A 151 -4.72 22.47 9.86
C ASP A 151 -4.87 21.03 10.36
N GLY A 152 -3.80 20.22 10.31
CA GLY A 152 -3.83 18.79 10.66
C GLY A 152 -4.46 17.90 9.59
N ASN A 153 -4.77 18.43 8.40
CA ASN A 153 -5.27 17.65 7.28
C ASN A 153 -4.13 16.93 6.57
N LYS A 154 -4.38 15.70 6.11
CA LYS A 154 -3.41 14.92 5.32
C LYS A 154 -2.99 15.71 4.08
N LEU A 155 -1.68 15.87 3.87
CA LEU A 155 -1.16 16.32 2.59
C LEU A 155 -1.41 15.22 1.56
N SER A 156 -2.40 15.45 0.70
CA SER A 156 -2.75 14.52 -0.37
C SER A 156 -3.15 15.32 -1.60
N LYS A 157 -3.05 14.68 -2.78
CA LYS A 157 -3.51 15.28 -4.05
C LYS A 157 -5.00 15.64 -4.02
N GLN A 158 -5.81 14.98 -3.18
CA GLN A 158 -7.22 15.31 -2.98
C GLN A 158 -7.40 16.62 -2.19
N ASN A 159 -6.40 17.01 -1.39
CA ASN A 159 -6.41 18.22 -0.56
C ASN A 159 -5.55 19.34 -1.16
N HIS A 160 -5.34 19.36 -2.48
CA HIS A 160 -4.55 20.38 -3.17
C HIS A 160 -3.11 20.55 -2.65
N ALA A 161 -2.46 19.46 -2.21
CA ALA A 161 -1.05 19.53 -1.83
C ALA A 161 -0.22 20.12 -2.99
N PRO A 162 0.63 21.13 -2.74
CA PRO A 162 1.44 21.74 -3.78
C PRO A 162 2.39 20.71 -4.41
N ALA A 163 2.71 20.91 -5.69
CA ALA A 163 3.78 20.15 -6.33
C ALA A 163 5.12 20.46 -5.66
N LEU A 164 6.09 19.54 -5.76
CA LEU A 164 7.46 19.85 -5.38
C LEU A 164 7.96 21.03 -6.24
N PRO A 165 8.70 22.00 -5.67
CA PRO A 165 9.25 23.11 -6.44
C PRO A 165 10.16 22.62 -7.57
N GLU A 166 10.11 23.31 -8.72
CA GLU A 166 10.95 23.00 -9.88
C GLU A 166 12.42 23.48 -9.74
N GLY A 167 12.74 24.17 -8.64
CA GLY A 167 14.06 24.74 -8.37
C GLY A 167 15.04 23.80 -7.66
N ASP A 168 15.91 24.37 -6.85
CA ASP A 168 16.85 23.61 -6.03
C ASP A 168 16.11 22.65 -5.07
N PRO A 169 16.32 21.33 -5.16
CA PRO A 169 15.62 20.36 -4.32
C PRO A 169 16.24 20.20 -2.94
N ARG A 170 17.43 20.75 -2.67
CA ARG A 170 18.13 20.57 -1.39
C ARG A 170 17.30 21.03 -0.17
N PRO A 171 16.58 22.18 -0.20
CA PRO A 171 15.68 22.56 0.87
C PRO A 171 14.56 21.53 1.12
N GLU A 172 14.03 20.89 0.07
CA GLU A 172 13.00 19.83 0.21
C GLU A 172 13.58 18.55 0.81
N ILE A 173 14.79 18.16 0.41
CA ILE A 173 15.50 17.02 1.01
C ILE A 173 15.72 17.27 2.50
N VAL A 174 16.18 18.47 2.87
CA VAL A 174 16.38 18.84 4.27
C VAL A 174 15.06 18.88 5.05
N ARG A 175 13.97 19.38 4.46
CA ARG A 175 12.63 19.29 5.06
C ARG A 175 12.20 17.85 5.29
N ALA A 176 12.41 16.96 4.31
CA ALA A 176 12.08 15.54 4.43
C ALA A 176 12.92 14.85 5.51
N LEU A 177 14.23 15.13 5.60
CA LEU A 177 15.09 14.61 6.66
C LEU A 177 14.63 15.09 8.04
N ARG A 178 14.28 16.38 8.17
CA ARG A 178 13.72 16.93 9.40
C ARG A 178 12.40 16.27 9.78
N PHE A 179 11.50 16.11 8.81
CA PHE A 179 10.23 15.41 8.99
C PHE A 179 10.41 13.94 9.40
N LEU A 180 11.49 13.29 8.97
CA LEU A 180 11.81 11.92 9.37
C LEU A 180 12.67 11.88 10.65
N ASN A 181 12.88 13.01 11.32
CA ASN A 181 13.72 13.17 12.51
C ASN A 181 15.16 12.66 12.33
N GLN A 182 15.72 12.88 11.14
CA GLN A 182 17.07 12.48 10.78
C GLN A 182 18.07 13.62 10.99
N ALA A 183 19.34 13.27 11.09
CA ALA A 183 20.42 14.26 11.16
C ALA A 183 20.47 15.07 9.86
N ILE A 184 20.64 16.39 10.00
CA ILE A 184 20.78 17.32 8.88
C ILE A 184 22.25 17.77 8.86
N PRO A 185 22.99 17.58 7.74
CA PRO A 185 24.35 18.07 7.63
C PRO A 185 24.46 19.57 7.87
N GLU A 186 25.49 19.99 8.59
CA GLU A 186 25.88 21.40 8.67
C GLU A 186 26.27 21.90 7.26
N GLU A 187 25.97 23.17 6.96
CA GLU A 187 26.29 23.80 5.67
C GLU A 187 25.79 23.03 4.43
N TRP A 188 24.64 22.33 4.53
CA TRP A 188 24.05 21.57 3.42
C TRP A 188 23.84 22.38 2.13
N GLN A 189 23.78 23.72 2.21
CA GLN A 189 23.71 24.63 1.07
C GLN A 189 24.97 24.60 0.19
N ALA A 190 26.13 24.25 0.77
CA ALA A 190 27.38 24.09 0.06
C ALA A 190 27.54 22.68 -0.55
N LEU A 191 26.72 21.71 -0.11
CA LEU A 191 26.77 20.34 -0.61
C LEU A 191 26.08 20.21 -1.97
N SER A 192 26.60 19.28 -2.78
CA SER A 192 25.85 18.74 -3.91
C SER A 192 24.67 17.89 -3.41
N ILE A 193 23.70 17.61 -4.28
CA ILE A 193 22.57 16.73 -3.95
C ILE A 193 23.08 15.33 -3.57
N ASP A 194 24.06 14.82 -4.32
CA ASP A 194 24.63 13.50 -4.10
C ASP A 194 25.35 13.41 -2.75
N ASP A 195 26.14 14.44 -2.39
CA ASP A 195 26.82 14.48 -1.09
C ASP A 195 25.83 14.60 0.08
N LEU A 196 24.77 15.41 -0.08
CA LEU A 196 23.71 15.54 0.92
C LEU A 196 23.01 14.20 1.16
N LEU A 197 22.66 13.48 0.09
CA LEU A 197 22.03 12.15 0.19
C LEU A 197 23.00 11.09 0.72
N ALA A 198 24.26 11.11 0.31
CA ALA A 198 25.28 10.19 0.81
C ALA A 198 25.48 10.34 2.33
N GLN A 199 25.52 11.58 2.83
CA GLN A 199 25.58 11.85 4.27
C GLN A 199 24.29 11.43 4.99
N ALA A 200 23.12 11.64 4.38
CA ALA A 200 21.85 11.19 4.94
C ALA A 200 21.80 9.66 5.08
N VAL A 201 22.27 8.92 4.06
CA VAL A 201 22.36 7.45 4.09
C VAL A 201 23.34 6.99 5.17
N ALA A 202 24.52 7.60 5.25
CA ALA A 202 25.53 7.23 6.25
C ALA A 202 25.06 7.43 7.70
N ASN A 203 24.16 8.39 7.93
CA ASN A 203 23.66 8.74 9.27
C ASN A 203 22.23 8.26 9.54
N TRP A 204 21.64 7.49 8.62
CA TRP A 204 20.24 7.07 8.68
C TRP A 204 19.95 6.21 9.91
N GLN A 205 18.95 6.62 10.68
CA GLN A 205 18.54 5.96 11.92
C GLN A 205 17.01 5.77 11.92
N PRO A 206 16.51 4.60 11.47
CA PRO A 206 15.08 4.32 11.43
C PRO A 206 14.40 4.51 12.79
N ALA A 207 15.08 4.13 13.88
CA ALA A 207 14.57 4.22 15.24
C ALA A 207 14.28 5.67 15.70
N LYS A 208 14.79 6.69 15.00
CA LYS A 208 14.48 8.10 15.28
C LYS A 208 13.16 8.56 14.66
N ILE A 209 12.62 7.84 13.69
CA ILE A 209 11.37 8.24 13.02
C ILE A 209 10.22 8.12 14.03
N GLU A 210 9.57 9.24 14.32
CA GLU A 210 8.49 9.31 15.30
C GLU A 210 7.12 9.12 14.63
N HIS A 211 6.34 8.15 15.10
CA HIS A 211 5.00 7.87 14.57
C HIS A 211 3.96 8.93 14.87
N SER A 212 4.17 9.63 15.97
CA SER A 212 3.28 10.66 16.52
C SER A 212 3.44 12.00 15.84
N GLN A 213 4.33 12.12 14.84
CA GLN A 213 4.43 13.32 14.02
C GLN A 213 3.23 13.42 13.08
N MET A 214 2.09 13.80 13.67
CA MET A 214 1.19 14.79 13.12
C MET A 214 1.86 16.18 13.23
N ALA A 215 3.13 16.29 12.84
CA ALA A 215 3.80 17.57 12.78
C ALA A 215 3.31 18.26 11.51
N PRO A 216 2.93 19.55 11.57
CA PRO A 216 2.72 20.29 10.34
C PRO A 216 4.01 20.16 9.52
N ALA A 217 3.90 19.60 8.32
CA ALA A 217 4.88 19.91 7.31
C ALA A 217 4.69 21.40 7.09
N GLU A 218 5.54 22.22 7.70
CA GLU A 218 5.63 23.64 7.39
C GLU A 218 5.97 23.73 5.89
N LEU A 219 4.92 23.83 5.09
CA LEU A 219 4.93 24.14 3.66
C LEU A 219 5.00 25.66 3.50
#